data_AF-A0A9P9QVF5-F1
#
_entry.id   AF-A0A9P9QVF5-F1
#
_cell.length_a   1.000
_cell.length_b   1.000
_cell.length_c   1.000
_cell.angle_alpha   90.00
_cell.angle_beta   90.00
_cell.angle_gamma   90.00
#
_symmetry.space_group_name_H-M   'P 1'
#
loop_
_entity.id
_entity.type
_entity.pdbx_description
1 polymer ?
#
loop_
_entity_poly.entity_id
_entity_poly.type
_entity_poly.pdbx_seq_one_letter_code
_entity_poly.pdbx_strand_id
1 'polypeptide(L)'
;MINYFLAHVVFPKEMKEFPHKLSASGWDIGQVKSYPTTGFSGTNDSHKVLPLSVEHLDLPRQKHTNALVLAHILQDENSVEILPPRTASQGSDGGHLINVFNNASPPIRVILDVGAQILDLDNREVAEEWLRISDESSSKAVVFFDHSEELSVLDRSGRVELLQVSPFANQLGDCLIYLDEAHTRGTDLKLPKGYRAAVTLGAGLTKDRLVQACMRMRKLGKGQTVVFYIPEEVQKKIEKWQFKTQVGEIEVSDVLSWTISETWADLRHSMPMWATQGRRYEDHKHLLNGSQTTIDQANRFLEDEAQTIDYRYRPRSQALPGTSQLDNWDTANESIAQIIARCHDFDAMSFDSATLQEEQERELSPEIEQERQIERPAPMDAETHRVDPDLVRLIRTGQFPQGLQSFMPAFRALSSCSAANLMDLAQFPTELLVTADFMRTVKRTPGISSALYCSDSFQRPIQWILSAADPRHLVVVSPFEANELLLDISQSKWVTLHIYSPRLNIGCHPLDALDLYALGRQRTLGPFRRSLIVQLNLFAGQLYLRSFDEYVELCDHLGLNWKATGDGEVVRADGFIVPAVGKWGLMESPVNFLRVLLTKVRRNCEGIEKTHLGKVLTGMLLERNDFEYDRGQV
;
A
#
# COMPACT_ATOMS: atom_id res chain seq x y z
N MET A 1 -15.84 9.55 43.70
CA MET A 1 -16.04 9.16 42.29
C MET A 1 -14.76 8.61 41.69
N ILE A 2 -13.66 9.38 41.64
CA ILE A 2 -12.35 8.92 41.11
C ILE A 2 -11.85 7.65 41.83
N ASN A 3 -11.79 7.65 43.17
CA ASN A 3 -11.33 6.48 43.93
C ASN A 3 -12.18 5.22 43.68
N TYR A 4 -13.49 5.39 43.47
CA TYR A 4 -14.40 4.27 43.18
C TYR A 4 -14.15 3.71 41.77
N PHE A 5 -14.03 4.60 40.79
CA PHE A 5 -13.72 4.21 39.40
C PHE A 5 -12.36 3.49 39.31
N LEU A 6 -11.32 4.05 39.96
CA LEU A 6 -10.00 3.41 40.01
C LEU A 6 -10.07 2.04 40.71
N ALA A 7 -10.66 1.97 41.91
CA ALA A 7 -10.65 0.74 42.71
C ALA A 7 -11.55 -0.38 42.19
N HIS A 8 -12.61 -0.08 41.42
CA HIS A 8 -13.63 -1.09 41.04
C HIS A 8 -13.76 -1.30 39.52
N VAL A 9 -13.19 -0.42 38.70
CA VAL A 9 -13.21 -0.56 37.24
C VAL A 9 -11.80 -0.74 36.70
N VAL A 10 -10.90 0.21 36.99
CA VAL A 10 -9.55 0.23 36.41
C VAL A 10 -8.65 -0.82 37.07
N PHE A 11 -8.39 -0.73 38.38
CA PHE A 11 -7.44 -1.61 39.06
C PHE A 11 -7.79 -3.11 38.99
N PRO A 12 -9.05 -3.55 39.15
CA PRO A 12 -9.37 -4.97 39.01
C PRO A 12 -9.14 -5.51 37.60
N LYS A 13 -9.16 -4.65 36.58
CA LYS A 13 -8.90 -5.01 35.18
C LYS A 13 -7.40 -4.93 34.87
N GLU A 14 -6.76 -3.82 35.21
CA GLU A 14 -5.38 -3.48 34.79
C GLU A 14 -4.29 -3.97 35.75
N MET A 15 -4.59 -4.17 37.04
CA MET A 15 -3.62 -4.65 38.05
C MET A 15 -3.67 -6.17 38.28
N LYS A 16 -4.13 -6.95 37.29
CA LYS A 16 -4.01 -8.41 37.34
C LYS A 16 -2.55 -8.80 37.07
N GLU A 17 -1.94 -9.46 38.03
CA GLU A 17 -0.57 -9.95 37.99
C GLU A 17 -0.57 -11.48 38.15
N PHE A 18 0.37 -12.16 37.50
CA PHE A 18 0.65 -13.56 37.81
C PHE A 18 1.72 -13.65 38.90
N PRO A 19 1.77 -14.74 39.69
CA PRO A 19 2.86 -14.93 40.65
C PRO A 19 4.22 -15.01 39.97
N HIS A 20 4.26 -15.64 38.79
CA HIS A 20 5.47 -15.84 38.02
C HIS A 20 5.26 -15.50 36.55
N LYS A 21 6.34 -15.08 35.88
CA LYS A 21 6.43 -14.85 34.45
C LYS A 21 7.54 -15.67 33.79
N LEU A 22 7.38 -15.89 32.49
CA LEU A 22 8.43 -16.31 31.59
C LEU A 22 8.82 -15.09 30.76
N SER A 23 10.09 -14.67 30.84
CA SER A 23 10.56 -13.52 30.06
C SER A 23 11.54 -13.96 28.98
N ALA A 24 11.46 -13.30 27.84
CA ALA A 24 12.46 -13.34 26.79
C ALA A 24 12.69 -11.90 26.30
N SER A 25 13.87 -11.64 25.77
CA SER A 25 14.32 -10.31 25.35
C SER A 25 15.14 -10.39 24.06
N GLY A 26 15.63 -9.25 23.57
CA GLY A 26 16.55 -9.20 22.43
C GLY A 26 17.81 -10.08 22.62
N TRP A 27 18.23 -10.33 23.86
CA TRP A 27 19.35 -11.23 24.18
C TRP A 27 19.09 -12.67 23.78
N ASP A 28 17.87 -13.17 24.00
CA ASP A 28 17.45 -14.53 23.65
C ASP A 28 17.35 -14.72 22.13
N ILE A 29 16.94 -13.68 21.40
CA ILE A 29 16.90 -13.67 19.93
C ILE A 29 18.32 -13.74 19.36
N GLY A 30 19.22 -12.92 19.90
CA GLY A 30 20.62 -12.78 19.48
C GLY A 30 21.56 -13.88 20.00
N GLN A 31 21.05 -14.89 20.70
CA GLN A 31 21.87 -16.01 21.19
C GLN A 31 22.59 -16.73 20.04
N VAL A 32 23.76 -17.30 20.34
CA VAL A 32 24.51 -18.09 19.38
C VAL A 32 23.78 -19.40 19.12
N LYS A 33 23.40 -19.63 17.86
CA LYS A 33 22.69 -20.82 17.39
C LYS A 33 23.60 -21.69 16.52
N SER A 34 23.13 -22.89 16.16
CA SER A 34 23.87 -23.80 15.27
C SER A 34 24.15 -23.20 13.89
N TYR A 35 23.28 -22.28 13.43
CA TYR A 35 23.45 -21.54 12.18
C TYR A 35 23.64 -20.05 12.49
N PRO A 36 24.39 -19.31 11.66
CA PRO A 36 24.59 -17.88 11.85
C PRO A 36 23.25 -17.13 11.86
N THR A 37 23.05 -16.30 12.88
CA THR A 37 21.97 -15.31 12.90
C THR A 37 22.51 -14.01 12.31
N THR A 38 21.93 -13.55 11.20
CA THR A 38 22.30 -12.27 10.57
C THR A 38 21.07 -11.39 10.42
N GLY A 39 21.21 -10.10 10.73
CA GLY A 39 20.18 -9.09 10.51
C GLY A 39 20.70 -7.92 9.70
N PHE A 40 19.78 -7.15 9.13
CA PHE A 40 20.07 -5.91 8.43
C PHE A 40 19.46 -4.76 9.22
N SER A 41 20.20 -3.67 9.37
CA SER A 41 19.68 -2.43 9.95
C SER A 41 19.85 -1.28 8.97
N GLY A 42 18.85 -0.41 8.91
CA GLY A 42 18.91 0.82 8.10
C GLY A 42 19.89 1.84 8.67
N THR A 43 20.18 1.77 9.96
CA THR A 43 21.08 2.69 10.70
C THR A 43 21.90 1.94 11.74
N ASN A 44 22.93 2.58 12.29
CA ASN A 44 23.82 1.98 13.29
C ASN A 44 23.72 2.66 14.67
N ASP A 45 22.73 3.52 14.90
CA ASP A 45 22.66 4.34 16.12
C ASP A 45 22.40 3.48 17.37
N SER A 46 21.59 2.42 17.25
CA SER A 46 21.24 1.52 18.35
C SER A 46 22.20 0.34 18.54
N HIS A 47 23.34 0.28 17.84
CA HIS A 47 24.24 -0.89 17.91
C HIS A 47 24.78 -1.19 19.32
N LYS A 48 24.76 -0.20 20.23
CA LYS A 48 25.23 -0.33 21.63
C LYS A 48 24.29 -1.14 22.52
N VAL A 49 23.01 -1.23 22.17
CA VAL A 49 22.00 -2.04 22.87
C VAL A 49 21.82 -3.42 22.24
N LEU A 50 22.67 -3.81 21.29
CA LEU A 50 22.70 -5.19 20.79
C LEU A 50 23.27 -6.15 21.85
N PRO A 51 22.80 -7.42 21.88
CA PRO A 51 23.40 -8.47 22.70
C PRO A 51 24.90 -8.61 22.42
N LEU A 52 25.70 -9.00 23.42
CA LEU A 52 27.16 -9.13 23.26
C LEU A 52 27.59 -10.10 22.16
N SER A 53 26.78 -11.12 21.87
CA SER A 53 27.01 -12.11 20.81
C SER A 53 26.75 -11.58 19.40
N VAL A 54 26.14 -10.40 19.25
CA VAL A 54 25.80 -9.81 17.96
C VAL A 54 26.78 -8.69 17.64
N GLU A 55 27.59 -8.90 16.61
CA GLU A 55 28.57 -7.93 16.14
C GLU A 55 28.03 -7.11 14.97
N HIS A 56 28.31 -5.80 14.98
CA HIS A 56 28.01 -4.95 13.85
C HIS A 56 29.09 -5.09 12.76
N LEU A 57 28.69 -5.50 11.56
CA LEU A 57 29.59 -5.66 10.42
C LEU A 57 29.63 -4.39 9.56
N ASP A 58 30.69 -3.59 9.72
CA ASP A 58 30.94 -2.43 8.87
C ASP A 58 31.47 -2.84 7.50
N LEU A 59 30.60 -2.81 6.48
CA LEU A 59 31.02 -3.06 5.10
C LEU A 59 31.76 -1.84 4.53
N PRO A 60 33.01 -1.97 4.03
CA PRO A 60 33.77 -0.84 3.50
C PRO A 60 33.05 -0.05 2.41
N ARG A 61 32.24 -0.75 1.59
CA ARG A 61 31.43 -0.14 0.52
C ARG A 61 30.31 0.75 1.05
N GLN A 62 29.86 0.55 2.29
CA GLN A 62 28.75 1.27 2.91
C GLN A 62 29.19 2.26 4.00
N LYS A 63 30.47 2.29 4.38
CA LYS A 63 30.98 3.18 5.45
C LYS A 63 30.61 4.67 5.29
N HIS A 64 30.41 5.12 4.04
CA HIS A 64 30.07 6.51 3.73
C HIS A 64 28.57 6.83 3.81
N THR A 65 27.68 5.84 3.93
CA THR A 65 26.22 6.06 3.81
C THR A 65 25.67 6.94 4.93
N ASN A 66 26.11 6.72 6.18
CA ASN A 66 25.68 7.54 7.31
C ASN A 66 26.04 9.02 7.11
N ALA A 67 27.27 9.29 6.68
CA ALA A 67 27.72 10.65 6.38
C ALA A 67 27.00 11.24 5.17
N LEU A 68 26.72 10.43 4.14
CA LEU A 68 26.02 10.86 2.94
C LEU A 68 24.59 11.32 3.25
N VAL A 69 23.87 10.59 4.11
CA VAL A 69 22.50 10.94 4.49
C VAL A 69 22.47 12.26 5.26
N LEU A 70 23.40 12.45 6.22
CA LEU A 70 23.55 13.72 6.92
C LEU A 70 23.95 14.86 5.96
N ALA A 71 24.83 14.59 5.00
CA ALA A 71 25.23 15.57 3.99
C ALA A 71 24.04 15.99 3.10
N HIS A 72 23.08 15.11 2.83
CA HIS A 72 21.85 15.46 2.12
C HIS A 72 20.92 16.34 2.95
N ILE A 73 20.82 16.10 4.27
CA ILE A 73 20.02 16.93 5.18
C ILE A 73 20.67 18.31 5.38
N LEU A 74 22.00 18.38 5.47
CA LEU A 74 22.76 19.61 5.67
C LEU A 74 22.90 20.50 4.43
N GLN A 75 22.27 20.17 3.30
CA GLN A 75 22.32 21.04 2.12
C GLN A 75 21.54 22.34 2.33
N ASP A 76 22.01 23.42 1.68
CA ASP A 76 21.48 24.78 1.83
C ASP A 76 20.00 24.92 1.41
N GLU A 77 19.48 24.01 0.59
CA GLU A 77 18.07 24.02 0.19
C GLU A 77 17.12 23.53 1.30
N ASN A 78 17.65 22.89 2.34
CA ASN A 78 16.87 22.50 3.51
C ASN A 78 16.90 23.62 4.55
N SER A 79 15.79 23.80 5.25
CA SER A 79 15.55 24.96 6.11
C SER A 79 14.91 24.56 7.43
N VAL A 80 14.90 25.52 8.35
CA VAL A 80 14.23 25.42 9.65
C VAL A 80 13.21 26.55 9.74
N GLU A 81 12.04 26.26 10.29
CA GLU A 81 11.00 27.24 10.57
C GLU A 81 10.51 27.04 12.00
N ILE A 82 10.35 28.14 12.76
CA ILE A 82 9.74 28.08 14.08
C ILE A 82 8.22 27.96 13.90
N LEU A 83 7.61 27.00 14.58
CA LEU A 83 6.17 26.84 14.54
C LEU A 83 5.50 28.05 15.22
N PRO A 84 4.62 28.80 14.52
CA PRO A 84 3.97 29.95 15.13
C PRO A 84 3.09 29.49 16.31
N PRO A 85 3.04 30.27 17.41
CA PRO A 85 2.19 29.94 18.54
C PRO A 85 0.72 30.03 18.14
N ARG A 86 -0.10 29.10 18.65
CA ARG A 86 -1.54 29.07 18.38
C ARG A 86 -2.21 30.34 18.90
N THR A 87 -2.92 31.05 18.03
CA THR A 87 -3.85 32.09 18.49
C THR A 87 -5.14 31.43 18.98
N ALA A 88 -5.69 31.86 20.11
CA ALA A 88 -6.88 31.26 20.75
C ALA A 88 -8.15 31.16 19.86
N SER A 89 -8.16 31.83 18.70
CA SER A 89 -9.22 31.80 17.69
C SER A 89 -9.06 30.73 16.60
N GLN A 90 -7.97 29.96 16.59
CA GLN A 90 -7.68 28.96 15.56
C GLN A 90 -7.95 27.55 16.08
N GLY A 91 -9.10 26.99 15.66
CA GLY A 91 -9.56 25.59 15.73
C GLY A 91 -8.77 24.56 16.55
N SER A 92 -8.51 23.42 15.91
CA SER A 92 -7.81 22.25 16.43
C SER A 92 -6.29 22.39 16.22
N ASP A 93 -5.46 21.66 16.96
CA ASP A 93 -4.00 21.77 16.89
C ASP A 93 -3.47 21.25 15.53
N GLY A 94 -4.00 20.11 15.07
CA GLY A 94 -3.76 19.60 13.72
C GLY A 94 -4.21 20.56 12.63
N GLY A 95 -5.39 21.19 12.77
CA GLY A 95 -5.88 22.19 11.82
C GLY A 95 -4.97 23.42 11.72
N HIS A 96 -4.38 23.87 12.84
CA HIS A 96 -3.40 24.95 12.83
C HIS A 96 -2.14 24.57 12.04
N LEU A 97 -1.57 23.38 12.30
CA LEU A 97 -0.39 22.86 11.61
C LEU A 97 -0.60 22.73 10.10
N ILE A 98 -1.71 22.13 9.71
CA ILE A 98 -2.10 21.95 8.30
C ILE A 98 -2.19 23.32 7.60
N ASN A 99 -2.76 24.34 8.26
CA ASN A 99 -2.81 25.70 7.72
C ASN A 99 -1.41 26.33 7.58
N VAL A 100 -0.51 26.15 8.55
CA VAL A 100 0.87 26.65 8.45
C VAL A 100 1.58 26.01 7.26
N PHE A 101 1.47 24.69 7.10
CA PHE A 101 2.14 23.96 6.02
C PHE A 101 1.58 24.30 4.64
N ASN A 102 0.26 24.46 4.51
CA ASN A 102 -0.39 24.81 3.25
C ASN A 102 0.00 26.20 2.73
N ASN A 103 0.27 27.15 3.65
CA ASN A 103 0.65 28.51 3.30
C ASN A 103 2.17 28.71 3.15
N ALA A 104 2.96 27.65 3.28
CA ALA A 104 4.41 27.72 3.17
C ALA A 104 4.88 28.00 1.73
N SER A 105 5.99 28.73 1.61
CA SER A 105 6.66 29.01 0.34
C SER A 105 8.13 28.58 0.41
N PRO A 106 8.66 27.80 -0.54
CA PRO A 106 7.95 27.04 -1.59
C PRO A 106 6.91 26.04 -1.06
N PRO A 107 5.92 25.61 -1.89
CA PRO A 107 4.77 24.82 -1.44
C PRO A 107 5.17 23.45 -0.92
N ILE A 108 4.51 23.04 0.16
CA ILE A 108 4.73 21.74 0.80
C ILE A 108 3.80 20.70 0.18
N ARG A 109 4.37 19.55 -0.19
CA ARG A 109 3.66 18.44 -0.85
C ARG A 109 3.64 17.17 -0.02
N VAL A 110 4.43 17.15 1.06
CA VAL A 110 4.57 16.00 1.96
C VAL A 110 4.58 16.52 3.40
N ILE A 111 3.82 15.89 4.29
CA ILE A 111 3.93 16.09 5.74
C ILE A 111 4.46 14.78 6.33
N LEU A 112 5.56 14.90 7.06
CA LEU A 112 6.20 13.83 7.83
C LEU A 112 6.03 14.16 9.31
N ASP A 113 5.00 13.63 9.94
CA ASP A 113 4.70 13.90 11.35
C ASP A 113 5.51 12.99 12.30
N VAL A 114 6.83 13.01 12.15
CA VAL A 114 7.74 12.17 12.95
C VAL A 114 7.82 12.60 14.41
N GLY A 115 7.45 13.86 14.70
CA GLY A 115 7.37 14.44 16.03
C GLY A 115 6.01 14.32 16.71
N ALA A 116 5.04 13.62 16.10
CA ALA A 116 3.67 13.43 16.61
C ALA A 116 3.03 14.74 17.08
N GLN A 117 3.07 15.77 16.24
CA GLN A 117 2.51 17.09 16.54
C GLN A 117 1.02 17.18 16.18
N ILE A 118 0.50 16.27 15.34
CA ILE A 118 -0.92 16.21 14.99
C ILE A 118 -1.60 15.12 15.85
N LEU A 119 -2.05 15.50 17.05
CA LEU A 119 -2.58 14.56 18.05
C LEU A 119 -4.11 14.43 18.07
N ASP A 120 -4.81 15.43 17.53
CA ASP A 120 -6.26 15.62 17.67
C ASP A 120 -7.05 15.29 16.39
N LEU A 121 -6.36 14.86 15.33
CA LEU A 121 -6.94 14.40 14.07
C LEU A 121 -6.42 13.02 13.73
N ASP A 122 -7.28 12.13 13.27
CA ASP A 122 -6.84 10.88 12.65
C ASP A 122 -6.25 11.12 11.24
N ASN A 123 -5.58 10.10 10.68
CA ASN A 123 -4.91 10.24 9.38
C ASN A 123 -5.85 10.62 8.23
N ARG A 124 -7.11 10.18 8.31
CA ARG A 124 -8.13 10.52 7.31
C ARG A 124 -8.58 11.96 7.48
N GLU A 125 -8.81 12.41 8.71
CA GLU A 125 -9.19 13.79 9.02
C GLU A 125 -8.10 14.78 8.60
N VAL A 126 -6.82 14.44 8.79
CA VAL A 126 -5.69 15.22 8.27
C VAL A 126 -5.73 15.29 6.74
N ALA A 127 -5.95 14.16 6.07
CA ALA A 127 -6.05 14.10 4.62
C ALA A 127 -7.23 14.94 4.09
N GLU A 128 -8.40 14.84 4.72
CA GLU A 128 -9.61 15.61 4.38
C GLU A 128 -9.38 17.11 4.55
N GLU A 129 -8.88 17.54 5.71
CA GLU A 129 -8.68 18.96 6.00
C GLU A 129 -7.58 19.57 5.12
N TRP A 130 -6.47 18.86 4.93
CA TRP A 130 -5.38 19.35 4.08
C TRP A 130 -5.79 19.43 2.62
N LEU A 131 -6.53 18.44 2.11
CA LEU A 131 -7.06 18.50 0.76
C LEU A 131 -8.00 19.72 0.62
N ARG A 132 -8.93 19.90 1.56
CA ARG A 132 -9.93 20.96 1.56
C ARG A 132 -9.33 22.36 1.41
N ILE A 133 -8.22 22.65 2.10
CA ILE A 133 -7.59 23.98 2.05
C ILE A 133 -6.51 24.13 0.96
N SER A 134 -6.08 23.01 0.38
CA SER A 134 -5.06 23.03 -0.67
C SER A 134 -5.61 23.49 -2.02
N ASP A 135 -4.72 24.02 -2.86
CA ASP A 135 -5.06 24.48 -4.21
C ASP A 135 -5.54 23.33 -5.10
N GLU A 136 -6.77 23.44 -5.60
CA GLU A 136 -7.41 22.46 -6.49
C GLU A 136 -6.67 22.30 -7.81
N SER A 137 -5.94 23.32 -8.28
CA SER A 137 -5.24 23.26 -9.55
C SER A 137 -4.05 22.30 -9.50
N SER A 138 -3.39 22.23 -8.34
CA SER A 138 -2.13 21.51 -8.14
C SER A 138 -2.25 20.25 -7.28
N SER A 139 -3.33 20.10 -6.52
CA SER A 139 -3.55 18.98 -5.58
C SER A 139 -4.92 18.34 -5.77
N LYS A 140 -4.93 17.15 -6.36
CA LYS A 140 -6.14 16.39 -6.72
C LYS A 140 -6.54 15.33 -5.70
N ALA A 141 -5.58 14.86 -4.91
CA ALA A 141 -5.80 13.84 -3.89
C ALA A 141 -4.74 13.91 -2.78
N VAL A 142 -4.97 13.19 -1.68
CA VAL A 142 -4.01 13.00 -0.59
C VAL A 142 -3.80 11.50 -0.37
N VAL A 143 -2.53 11.09 -0.32
CA VAL A 143 -2.13 9.73 0.07
C VAL A 143 -1.86 9.71 1.57
N PHE A 144 -2.45 8.75 2.26
CA PHE A 144 -2.32 8.55 3.70
C PHE A 144 -2.50 7.06 4.06
N PHE A 145 -2.25 6.69 5.31
CA PHE A 145 -2.57 5.36 5.83
C PHE A 145 -3.96 5.36 6.46
N ASP A 146 -4.83 4.47 6.00
CA ASP A 146 -6.17 4.34 6.56
C ASP A 146 -6.20 3.53 7.87
N HIS A 147 -7.38 3.44 8.49
CA HIS A 147 -7.64 2.67 9.71
C HIS A 147 -7.33 1.15 9.63
N SER A 148 -7.07 0.62 8.43
CA SER A 148 -6.64 -0.77 8.21
C SER A 148 -5.12 -0.86 7.98
N GLU A 149 -4.38 0.21 8.25
CA GLU A 149 -2.92 0.33 8.04
C GLU A 149 -2.53 0.13 6.56
N GLU A 150 -3.43 0.43 5.62
CA GLU A 150 -3.17 0.34 4.19
C GLU A 150 -2.98 1.72 3.55
N LEU A 151 -2.03 1.83 2.61
CA LEU A 151 -1.84 3.03 1.80
C LEU A 151 -3.08 3.30 0.94
N SER A 152 -3.78 4.37 1.28
CA SER A 152 -5.03 4.80 0.68
C SER A 152 -4.93 6.22 0.13
N VAL A 153 -5.83 6.53 -0.79
CA VAL A 153 -5.91 7.81 -1.49
C VAL A 153 -7.30 8.38 -1.27
N LEU A 154 -7.34 9.62 -0.76
CA LEU A 154 -8.54 10.44 -0.68
C LEU A 154 -8.55 11.44 -1.83
N ASP A 155 -9.57 11.39 -2.68
CA ASP A 155 -9.76 12.37 -3.75
C ASP A 155 -10.67 13.54 -3.34
N ARG A 156 -10.76 14.57 -4.21
CA ARG A 156 -11.62 15.75 -3.99
C ARG A 156 -13.11 15.44 -3.89
N SER A 157 -13.56 14.25 -4.34
CA SER A 157 -14.95 13.81 -4.20
C SER A 157 -15.24 13.18 -2.84
N GLY A 158 -14.24 13.10 -1.95
CA GLY A 158 -14.36 12.45 -0.65
C GLY A 158 -14.25 10.93 -0.72
N ARG A 159 -13.82 10.37 -1.86
CA ARG A 159 -13.69 8.93 -2.07
C ARG A 159 -12.33 8.46 -1.57
N VAL A 160 -12.36 7.38 -0.79
CA VAL A 160 -11.16 6.68 -0.33
C VAL A 160 -11.02 5.35 -1.08
N GLU A 161 -9.87 5.12 -1.68
CA GLU A 161 -9.50 3.87 -2.34
C GLU A 161 -8.04 3.51 -2.08
N LEU A 162 -7.71 2.22 -2.16
CA LEU A 162 -6.32 1.78 -2.01
C LEU A 162 -5.45 2.38 -3.12
N LEU A 163 -4.28 2.90 -2.75
CA LEU A 163 -3.35 3.53 -3.69
C LEU A 163 -3.03 2.62 -4.89
N GLN A 164 -2.94 1.31 -4.66
CA GLN A 164 -2.59 0.33 -5.70
C GLN A 164 -3.60 0.26 -6.86
N VAL A 165 -4.89 0.45 -6.58
CA VAL A 165 -5.96 0.39 -7.59
C VAL A 165 -6.44 1.76 -8.04
N SER A 166 -5.93 2.81 -7.39
CA SER A 166 -6.22 4.21 -7.67
C SER A 166 -5.52 4.70 -8.94
N PRO A 167 -6.10 5.65 -9.72
CA PRO A 167 -5.37 6.22 -10.85
C PRO A 167 -4.16 7.05 -10.37
N PHE A 168 -4.19 7.47 -9.10
CA PHE A 168 -3.13 8.22 -8.45
C PHE A 168 -1.86 7.41 -8.16
N ALA A 169 -1.89 6.07 -8.21
CA ALA A 169 -0.69 5.24 -8.06
C ALA A 169 0.44 5.62 -9.03
N ASN A 170 0.06 6.04 -10.24
CA ASN A 170 0.98 6.49 -11.28
C ASN A 170 1.03 8.03 -11.43
N GLN A 171 0.27 8.77 -10.62
CA GLN A 171 0.10 10.22 -10.69
C GLN A 171 0.36 10.88 -9.32
N LEU A 172 1.34 10.37 -8.58
CA LEU A 172 1.75 10.96 -7.29
C LEU A 172 2.15 12.44 -7.39
N GLY A 173 2.44 12.94 -8.60
CA GLY A 173 2.69 14.37 -8.87
C GLY A 173 1.51 15.30 -8.64
N ASP A 174 0.29 14.76 -8.69
CA ASP A 174 -0.94 15.51 -8.43
C ASP A 174 -1.44 15.30 -6.99
N CYS A 175 -0.67 14.58 -6.16
CA CYS A 175 -1.06 14.19 -4.82
C CYS A 175 -0.25 14.91 -3.74
N LEU A 176 -0.91 15.21 -2.63
CA LEU A 176 -0.26 15.49 -1.35
C LEU A 176 -0.02 14.15 -0.62
N ILE A 177 0.95 14.11 0.30
CA ILE A 177 1.32 12.89 1.02
C ILE A 177 1.38 13.19 2.51
N TYR A 178 0.61 12.48 3.32
CA TYR A 178 0.68 12.55 4.77
C TYR A 178 1.18 11.22 5.33
N LEU A 179 2.23 11.28 6.15
CA LEU A 179 2.77 10.14 6.91
C LEU A 179 2.86 10.55 8.38
N ASP A 180 2.16 9.82 9.24
CA ASP A 180 2.23 9.98 10.69
C ASP A 180 3.52 9.37 11.28
N GLU A 181 3.66 9.40 12.61
CA GLU A 181 4.83 8.84 13.31
C GLU A 181 5.08 7.37 12.96
N ALA A 182 4.06 6.51 13.08
CA ALA A 182 4.17 5.07 12.87
C ALA A 182 4.57 4.73 11.42
N HIS A 183 4.02 5.47 10.46
CA HIS A 183 4.15 5.22 9.03
C HIS A 183 5.30 5.98 8.37
N THR A 184 6.07 6.76 9.15
CA THR A 184 7.37 7.28 8.71
C THR A 184 8.45 6.20 8.59
N ARG A 185 8.14 4.95 9.01
CA ARG A 185 8.96 3.74 8.85
C ARG A 185 8.32 2.79 7.83
N GLY A 186 9.13 2.06 7.06
CA GLY A 186 8.62 1.01 6.14
C GLY A 186 8.00 1.46 4.80
N THR A 187 7.49 2.69 4.68
CA THR A 187 6.75 3.13 3.46
C THR A 187 7.66 3.48 2.28
N ASP A 188 7.37 2.99 1.06
CA ASP A 188 8.09 3.36 -0.19
C ASP A 188 7.17 4.01 -1.24
N LEU A 189 7.30 5.33 -1.41
CA LEU A 189 6.55 6.12 -2.40
C LEU A 189 7.49 6.76 -3.42
N LYS A 190 7.16 6.63 -4.72
CA LYS A 190 7.95 7.20 -5.82
C LYS A 190 7.64 8.67 -6.05
N LEU A 191 8.07 9.51 -5.12
CA LEU A 191 7.75 10.94 -5.14
C LEU A 191 8.45 11.70 -6.29
N PRO A 192 7.80 12.75 -6.86
CA PRO A 192 8.41 13.62 -7.86
C PRO A 192 9.63 14.37 -7.33
N LYS A 193 10.49 14.86 -8.24
CA LYS A 193 11.74 15.51 -7.89
C LYS A 193 11.57 16.85 -7.16
N GLY A 194 10.53 17.63 -7.46
CA GLY A 194 10.34 18.97 -6.87
C GLY A 194 9.57 18.98 -5.55
N TYR A 195 9.40 17.83 -4.89
CA TYR A 195 8.61 17.76 -3.67
C TYR A 195 9.42 18.28 -2.48
N ARG A 196 8.78 19.14 -1.69
CA ARG A 196 9.25 19.64 -0.40
C ARG A 196 8.41 19.05 0.72
N ALA A 197 9.05 18.56 1.78
CA ALA A 197 8.37 17.99 2.94
C ALA A 197 8.43 18.91 4.17
N ALA A 198 7.31 19.05 4.89
CA ALA A 198 7.28 19.49 6.27
C ALA A 198 7.70 18.33 7.17
N VAL A 199 8.70 18.51 8.03
CA VAL A 199 9.10 17.54 9.04
C VAL A 199 8.79 18.14 10.40
N THR A 200 7.89 17.54 11.16
CA THR A 200 7.58 17.99 12.52
C THR A 200 8.63 17.48 13.50
N LEU A 201 9.03 18.31 14.46
CA LEU A 201 9.89 17.90 15.57
C LEU A 201 9.08 17.73 16.85
N GLY A 202 9.44 16.75 17.67
CA GLY A 202 8.81 16.48 18.97
C GLY A 202 9.83 16.14 20.04
N ALA A 203 9.43 16.20 21.31
CA ALA A 203 10.29 15.79 22.42
C ALA A 203 10.77 14.34 22.27
N GLY A 204 12.03 14.03 22.60
CA GLY A 204 12.57 12.67 22.52
C GLY A 204 12.89 12.20 21.10
N LEU A 205 12.81 13.07 20.09
CA LEU A 205 13.07 12.68 18.70
C LEU A 205 14.57 12.39 18.48
N THR A 206 14.90 11.11 18.30
CA THR A 206 16.27 10.65 18.07
C THR A 206 16.74 10.90 16.63
N LYS A 207 18.06 10.97 16.42
CA LYS A 207 18.66 11.15 15.07
C LYS A 207 18.17 10.09 14.09
N ASP A 208 18.13 8.83 14.50
CA ASP A 208 17.71 7.72 13.66
C ASP A 208 16.29 7.94 13.11
N ARG A 209 15.34 8.24 14.00
CA ARG A 209 13.94 8.52 13.64
C ARG A 209 13.83 9.68 12.66
N LEU A 210 14.49 10.80 12.96
CA LEU A 210 14.51 11.97 12.09
C LEU A 210 15.04 11.63 10.69
N VAL A 211 16.18 10.92 10.64
CA VAL A 211 16.83 10.53 9.39
C VAL A 211 15.96 9.56 8.58
N GLN A 212 15.36 8.55 9.21
CA GLN A 212 14.50 7.58 8.54
C GLN A 212 13.26 8.22 7.91
N ALA A 213 12.66 9.19 8.62
CA ALA A 213 11.56 10.00 8.12
C ALA A 213 12.01 10.85 6.92
N CYS A 214 13.11 11.60 7.04
CA CYS A 214 13.65 12.40 5.94
C CYS A 214 13.95 11.54 4.70
N MET A 215 14.47 10.32 4.90
CA MET A 215 14.79 9.39 3.81
C MET A 215 13.57 8.75 3.14
N ARG A 216 12.34 9.05 3.57
CA ARG A 216 11.13 8.82 2.75
C ARG A 216 11.14 9.70 1.49
N MET A 217 11.80 10.85 1.55
CA MET A 217 12.18 11.64 0.38
C MET A 217 13.37 10.96 -0.31
N ARG A 218 13.12 9.90 -1.09
CA ARG A 218 14.17 9.08 -1.74
C ARG A 218 15.13 9.84 -2.64
N LYS A 219 14.76 11.06 -3.08
CA LYS A 219 15.60 11.97 -3.87
C LYS A 219 16.00 13.22 -3.07
N LEU A 220 16.06 13.12 -1.74
CA LEU A 220 16.59 14.17 -0.87
C LEU A 220 18.01 14.52 -1.29
N GLY A 221 18.26 15.82 -1.47
CA GLY A 221 19.48 16.36 -2.02
C GLY A 221 19.76 16.06 -3.50
N LYS A 222 18.73 15.58 -4.21
CA LYS A 222 18.68 15.37 -5.66
C LYS A 222 17.37 15.95 -6.25
N GLY A 223 16.98 17.11 -5.72
CA GLY A 223 15.79 17.87 -6.09
C GLY A 223 14.75 17.95 -4.97
N GLN A 224 14.55 16.88 -4.20
CA GLN A 224 13.63 16.91 -3.06
C GLN A 224 14.30 17.58 -1.87
N THR A 225 13.51 18.31 -1.09
CA THR A 225 13.98 19.10 0.04
C THR A 225 13.08 18.91 1.26
N VAL A 226 13.56 19.32 2.43
CA VAL A 226 12.81 19.29 3.69
C VAL A 226 12.86 20.65 4.38
N VAL A 227 11.84 20.93 5.17
CA VAL A 227 11.81 22.03 6.13
C VAL A 227 11.42 21.48 7.50
N PHE A 228 12.24 21.75 8.51
CA PHE A 228 12.00 21.31 9.87
C PHE A 228 11.17 22.35 10.62
N TYR A 229 10.00 21.95 11.10
CA TYR A 229 9.12 22.79 11.90
C TYR A 229 9.36 22.54 13.38
N ILE A 230 9.75 23.59 14.11
CA ILE A 230 10.19 23.51 15.50
C ILE A 230 9.12 24.08 16.44
N PRO A 231 8.46 23.25 17.27
CA PRO A 231 7.59 23.72 18.34
C PRO A 231 8.38 24.46 19.43
N GLU A 232 7.71 25.33 20.18
CA GLU A 232 8.33 26.14 21.25
C GLU A 232 9.09 25.28 22.29
N GLU A 233 8.57 24.09 22.62
CA GLU A 233 9.25 23.18 23.56
C GLU A 233 10.59 22.69 23.01
N VAL A 234 10.63 22.27 21.75
CA VAL A 234 11.84 21.77 21.09
C VAL A 234 12.83 22.91 20.89
N GLN A 235 12.35 24.10 20.55
CA GLN A 235 13.18 25.30 20.44
C GLN A 235 13.99 25.54 21.72
N LYS A 236 13.32 25.53 22.88
CA LYS A 236 13.97 25.70 24.19
C LYS A 236 15.00 24.61 24.49
N LYS A 237 14.78 23.37 24.04
CA LYS A 237 15.73 22.26 24.20
C LYS A 237 16.98 22.45 23.34
N ILE A 238 16.81 22.86 22.08
CA ILE A 238 17.92 23.16 21.16
C ILE A 238 18.76 24.31 21.73
N GLU A 239 18.13 25.41 22.15
CA GLU A 239 18.81 26.57 22.73
C GLU A 239 19.61 26.20 23.99
N LYS A 240 19.03 25.36 24.86
CA LYS A 240 19.71 24.88 26.07
C LYS A 240 20.91 23.98 25.76
N TRP A 241 20.81 23.13 24.74
CA TRP A 241 21.88 22.19 24.36
C TRP A 241 23.13 22.91 23.84
N GLN A 242 22.96 24.01 23.09
CA GLN A 242 24.07 24.61 22.36
C GLN A 242 24.96 25.55 23.17
N PHE A 243 24.62 25.88 24.43
CA PHE A 243 25.31 26.90 25.23
C PHE A 243 25.58 28.20 24.46
N LYS A 244 24.76 28.53 23.44
CA LYS A 244 24.94 29.73 22.62
C LYS A 244 24.69 30.95 23.51
N THR A 245 25.73 31.76 23.68
CA THR A 245 25.69 32.99 24.50
C THR A 245 25.06 34.17 23.75
N GLN A 246 24.72 33.98 22.46
CA GLN A 246 24.05 34.96 21.62
C GLN A 246 22.83 34.32 20.95
N VAL A 247 21.76 35.10 20.86
CA VAL A 247 20.51 34.79 20.13
C VAL A 247 20.85 34.78 18.63
N GLY A 248 21.12 33.60 18.07
CA GLY A 248 21.23 33.37 16.63
C GLY A 248 20.02 32.58 16.12
N GLU A 249 19.73 32.65 14.83
CA GLU A 249 18.70 31.81 14.19
C GLU A 249 19.11 30.32 14.28
N ILE A 250 18.13 29.43 14.46
CA ILE A 250 18.36 27.99 14.54
C ILE A 250 18.59 27.44 13.13
N GLU A 251 19.69 26.72 12.95
CA GLU A 251 20.06 26.08 11.69
C GLU A 251 19.74 24.57 11.68
N VAL A 252 19.75 23.96 10.50
CA VAL A 252 19.59 22.50 10.35
C VAL A 252 20.65 21.72 11.12
N SER A 253 21.87 22.25 11.21
CA SER A 253 22.99 21.69 11.99
C SER A 253 22.69 21.63 13.49
N ASP A 254 21.94 22.61 14.00
CA ASP A 254 21.52 22.70 15.39
C ASP A 254 20.47 21.63 15.71
N VAL A 255 19.50 21.42 14.80
CA VAL A 255 18.49 20.35 14.90
C VAL A 255 19.14 18.97 14.92
N LEU A 256 20.11 18.73 14.04
CA LEU A 256 20.85 17.46 14.00
C LEU A 256 21.67 17.24 15.29
N SER A 257 22.32 18.29 15.79
CA SER A 257 23.10 18.21 17.03
C SER A 257 22.22 17.88 18.23
N TRP A 258 21.04 18.49 18.31
CA TRP A 258 20.06 18.19 19.35
C TRP A 258 19.53 16.75 19.23
N THR A 259 19.11 16.30 18.06
CA THR A 259 18.61 14.91 17.89
C THR A 259 19.68 13.84 18.17
N ILE A 260 20.96 14.13 17.94
CA ILE A 260 22.08 13.29 18.40
C ILE A 260 22.15 13.22 19.93
N SER A 261 21.94 14.36 20.60
CA SER A 261 21.90 14.38 22.06
C SER A 261 20.71 13.59 22.62
N GLU A 262 19.55 13.65 21.95
CA GLU A 262 18.38 12.84 22.30
C GLU A 262 18.67 11.35 22.07
N THR A 263 19.36 10.95 20.99
CA THR A 263 19.83 9.57 20.80
C THR A 263 20.72 9.10 21.95
N TRP A 264 21.62 9.96 22.44
CA TRP A 264 22.47 9.60 23.58
C TRP A 264 21.68 9.49 24.88
N ALA A 265 20.73 10.40 25.12
CA ALA A 265 19.85 10.36 26.27
C ALA A 265 18.96 9.09 26.26
N ASP A 266 18.42 8.72 25.11
CA ASP A 266 17.65 7.50 24.87
C ASP A 266 18.50 6.25 25.17
N LEU A 267 19.68 6.12 24.57
CA LEU A 267 20.60 5.00 24.83
C LEU A 267 20.99 4.90 26.31
N ARG A 268 21.24 6.04 26.96
CA ARG A 268 21.54 6.09 28.40
C ARG A 268 20.36 5.62 29.24
N HIS A 269 19.14 5.99 28.86
CA HIS A 269 17.92 5.57 29.54
C HIS A 269 17.62 4.06 29.33
N SER A 270 17.91 3.51 28.15
CA SER A 270 17.69 2.08 27.86
C SER A 270 18.75 1.16 28.47
N MET A 271 19.95 1.67 28.78
CA MET A 271 21.09 0.84 29.22
C MET A 271 20.82 -0.01 30.48
N PRO A 272 20.18 0.51 31.55
CA PRO A 272 19.87 -0.28 32.74
C PRO A 272 18.94 -1.46 32.45
N MET A 273 17.95 -1.27 31.56
CA MET A 273 17.06 -2.33 31.13
C MET A 273 17.81 -3.38 30.31
N TRP A 274 18.59 -2.94 29.31
CA TRP A 274 19.45 -3.81 28.50
C TRP A 274 20.37 -4.67 29.37
N ALA A 275 20.97 -4.08 30.41
CA ALA A 275 21.85 -4.76 31.35
C ALA A 275 21.11 -5.79 32.21
N THR A 276 19.92 -5.42 32.71
CA THR A 276 19.07 -6.31 33.52
C THR A 276 18.60 -7.51 32.69
N GLN A 277 18.20 -7.28 31.44
CA GLN A 277 17.87 -8.33 30.48
C GLN A 277 19.08 -9.23 30.16
N GLY A 278 20.27 -8.64 29.98
CA GLY A 278 21.50 -9.38 29.69
C GLY A 278 21.95 -10.27 30.85
N ARG A 279 21.91 -9.75 32.08
CA ARG A 279 22.16 -10.56 33.29
C ARG A 279 21.18 -11.73 33.36
N ARG A 280 19.89 -11.46 33.19
CA ARG A 280 18.84 -12.48 33.21
C ARG A 280 19.07 -13.57 32.15
N TYR A 281 19.44 -13.17 30.93
CA TYR A 281 19.82 -14.12 29.89
C TYR A 281 21.02 -14.98 30.31
N GLU A 282 22.06 -14.39 30.90
CA GLU A 282 23.22 -15.13 31.41
C GLU A 282 22.87 -16.13 32.51
N ASP A 283 21.96 -15.76 33.42
CA ASP A 283 21.45 -16.64 34.48
C ASP A 283 20.62 -17.81 33.90
N HIS A 284 19.94 -17.59 32.77
CA HIS A 284 18.95 -18.52 32.21
C HIS A 284 19.41 -19.38 31.02
N LYS A 285 20.42 -18.96 30.25
CA LYS A 285 20.80 -19.55 28.95
C LYS A 285 21.13 -21.05 28.96
N HIS A 286 21.40 -21.64 30.13
CA HIS A 286 21.72 -23.06 30.31
C HIS A 286 20.68 -23.84 31.13
N LEU A 287 19.57 -23.21 31.50
CA LEU A 287 18.53 -23.86 32.30
C LEU A 287 17.63 -24.77 31.48
N LEU A 288 17.35 -24.43 30.21
CA LEU A 288 16.45 -25.18 29.33
C LEU A 288 17.23 -26.08 28.36
N ASN A 289 16.68 -27.25 28.05
CA ASN A 289 17.26 -28.24 27.13
C ASN A 289 16.22 -28.76 26.12
N GLY A 290 15.52 -27.85 25.45
CA GLY A 290 14.50 -28.18 24.45
C GLY A 290 13.44 -29.15 24.98
N SER A 291 13.15 -30.21 24.21
CA SER A 291 12.17 -31.24 24.58
C SER A 291 12.60 -32.12 25.77
N GLN A 292 13.86 -32.03 26.21
CA GLN A 292 14.39 -32.76 27.37
C GLN A 292 14.36 -31.93 28.66
N THR A 293 13.79 -30.72 28.62
CA THR A 293 13.68 -29.85 29.80
C THR A 293 12.84 -30.52 30.89
N THR A 294 13.41 -30.65 32.10
CA THR A 294 12.70 -31.19 33.26
C THR A 294 11.79 -30.14 33.91
N ILE A 295 10.83 -30.61 34.72
CA ILE A 295 9.95 -29.70 35.48
C ILE A 295 10.78 -28.80 36.42
N ASP A 296 11.83 -29.33 37.04
CA ASP A 296 12.70 -28.54 37.92
C ASP A 296 13.48 -27.47 37.16
N GLN A 297 13.94 -27.78 35.94
CA GLN A 297 14.58 -26.81 35.05
C GLN A 297 13.60 -25.70 34.64
N ALA A 298 12.38 -26.07 34.27
CA ALA A 298 11.33 -25.11 33.93
C ALA A 298 10.97 -24.22 35.14
N ASN A 299 10.84 -24.79 36.34
CA ASN A 299 10.56 -24.04 37.56
C ASN A 299 11.68 -23.05 37.91
N ARG A 300 12.95 -23.40 37.64
CA ARG A 300 14.09 -22.49 37.84
C ARG A 300 14.17 -21.35 36.82
N PHE A 301 13.47 -21.48 35.69
CA PHE A 301 13.39 -20.45 34.65
C PHE A 301 12.28 -19.42 34.94
N LEU A 302 11.36 -19.73 35.86
CA LEU A 302 10.30 -18.81 36.27
C LEU A 302 10.88 -17.63 37.06
N GLU A 303 10.43 -16.43 36.72
CA GLU A 303 10.74 -15.20 37.46
C GLU A 303 9.54 -14.78 38.30
N ASP A 304 9.78 -14.19 39.48
CA ASP A 304 8.73 -13.57 40.27
C ASP A 304 8.21 -12.31 39.56
N GLU A 305 6.92 -12.32 39.19
CA GLU A 305 6.25 -11.17 38.58
C GLU A 305 5.52 -10.33 39.64
N ALA A 306 4.81 -10.99 40.54
CA ALA A 306 4.07 -10.33 41.61
C ALA A 306 5.04 -9.69 42.61
N GLN A 307 4.97 -8.37 42.75
CA GLN A 307 5.73 -7.64 43.76
C GLN A 307 4.84 -7.25 44.93
N THR A 308 5.36 -7.36 46.15
CA THR A 308 4.61 -6.92 47.33
C THR A 308 4.47 -5.40 47.35
N ILE A 309 3.37 -4.91 47.93
CA ILE A 309 3.15 -3.46 48.12
C ILE A 309 4.30 -2.85 48.93
N ASP A 310 4.81 -3.56 49.95
CA ASP A 310 5.98 -3.09 50.71
C ASP A 310 7.20 -2.91 49.80
N TYR A 311 7.51 -3.88 48.94
CA TYR A 311 8.65 -3.77 48.02
C TYR A 311 8.52 -2.58 47.04
N ARG A 312 7.31 -2.29 46.56
CA ARG A 312 7.04 -1.18 45.63
C ARG A 312 7.09 0.20 46.29
N TYR A 313 6.55 0.32 47.51
CA TYR A 313 6.29 1.62 48.13
C TYR A 313 7.17 1.93 49.35
N ARG A 314 7.99 0.99 49.82
CA ARG A 314 8.90 1.23 50.94
C ARG A 314 9.86 2.36 50.58
N PRO A 315 9.96 3.42 51.41
CA PRO A 315 10.92 4.50 51.19
C PRO A 315 12.33 3.93 51.13
N ARG A 316 12.94 3.98 49.94
CA ARG A 316 14.36 3.67 49.78
C ARG A 316 15.13 4.90 50.25
N SER A 317 15.88 4.78 51.33
CA SER A 317 16.88 5.78 51.68
C SER A 317 17.77 5.97 50.45
N GLN A 318 17.97 7.22 50.00
CA GLN A 318 18.97 7.51 48.97
C GLN A 318 20.25 6.77 49.37
N ALA A 319 20.64 5.79 48.56
CA ALA A 319 21.78 4.94 48.85
C ALA A 319 22.97 5.86 49.19
N LEU A 320 23.60 5.59 50.34
CA LEU A 320 24.90 6.18 50.64
C LEU A 320 25.83 5.90 49.45
N PRO A 321 26.67 6.86 49.00
CA PRO A 321 27.62 6.61 47.93
C PRO A 321 28.56 5.48 48.36
N GLY A 322 28.32 4.26 47.87
CA GLY A 322 29.13 3.08 48.20
C GLY A 322 28.39 1.75 48.49
N THR A 323 27.06 1.70 48.64
CA THR A 323 26.33 0.41 48.60
C THR A 323 26.13 -0.01 47.15
N SER A 324 26.85 -1.04 46.70
CA SER A 324 26.89 -1.48 45.32
C SER A 324 25.53 -2.06 44.89
N GLN A 325 24.84 -1.37 43.97
CA GLN A 325 23.67 -1.92 43.25
C GLN A 325 23.99 -3.20 42.45
N LEU A 326 25.26 -3.63 42.45
CA LEU A 326 25.81 -4.81 41.82
C LEU A 326 26.05 -5.99 42.78
N ASP A 327 25.68 -5.90 44.07
CA ASP A 327 26.01 -6.92 45.09
C ASP A 327 25.54 -8.35 44.73
N ASN A 328 24.51 -8.46 43.88
CA ASN A 328 23.97 -9.74 43.41
C ASN A 328 24.41 -10.14 42.00
N TRP A 329 25.33 -9.41 41.36
CA TRP A 329 25.80 -9.67 40.01
C TRP A 329 27.07 -10.53 40.05
N ASP A 330 27.10 -11.63 39.30
CA ASP A 330 28.29 -12.49 39.21
C ASP A 330 29.36 -11.83 38.33
N THR A 331 30.15 -10.95 38.95
CA THR A 331 31.25 -10.25 38.26
C THR A 331 32.40 -11.16 37.81
N ALA A 332 32.40 -12.44 38.20
CA ALA A 332 33.34 -13.42 37.66
C ALA A 332 32.94 -13.89 36.25
N ASN A 333 31.67 -13.74 35.87
CA ASN A 333 31.21 -14.00 34.51
C ASN A 333 31.66 -12.86 33.57
N GLU A 334 32.41 -13.22 32.52
CA GLU A 334 32.96 -12.27 31.54
C GLU A 334 31.87 -11.44 30.83
N SER A 335 30.74 -12.05 30.48
CA SER A 335 29.59 -11.35 29.87
C SER A 335 29.04 -10.30 30.83
N ILE A 336 28.88 -10.66 32.10
CA ILE A 336 28.38 -9.74 33.14
C ILE A 336 29.35 -8.58 33.36
N ALA A 337 30.66 -8.84 33.40
CA ALA A 337 31.67 -7.79 33.50
C ALA A 337 31.61 -6.82 32.31
N GLN A 338 31.41 -7.32 31.08
CA GLN A 338 31.24 -6.50 29.89
C GLN A 338 29.95 -5.67 29.90
N ILE A 339 28.84 -6.24 30.40
CA ILE A 339 27.58 -5.50 30.58
C ILE A 339 27.79 -4.32 31.53
N ILE A 340 28.45 -4.54 32.66
CA ILE A 340 28.74 -3.50 33.67
C ILE A 340 29.65 -2.42 33.08
N ALA A 341 30.71 -2.81 32.36
CA ALA A 341 31.62 -1.86 31.71
C ALA A 341 30.86 -0.96 30.72
N ARG A 342 29.95 -1.52 29.92
CA ARG A 342 29.12 -0.74 29.00
C ARG A 342 28.18 0.21 29.74
N CYS A 343 27.58 -0.19 30.87
CA CYS A 343 26.75 0.72 31.67
C CYS A 343 27.54 1.91 32.21
N HIS A 344 28.82 1.69 32.56
CA HIS A 344 29.72 2.76 32.98
C HIS A 344 30.04 3.74 31.83
N ASP A 345 30.25 3.26 30.60
CA ASP A 345 30.48 4.11 29.43
C ASP A 345 29.32 5.10 29.14
N PHE A 346 28.10 4.76 29.58
CA PHE A 346 26.89 5.57 29.41
C PHE A 346 26.47 6.33 30.67
N ASP A 347 27.23 6.25 31.77
CA ASP A 347 26.88 6.83 33.07
C ASP A 347 25.47 6.39 33.53
N ALA A 348 25.18 5.10 33.36
CA ALA A 348 23.87 4.46 33.52
C ALA A 348 23.88 3.37 34.60
N MET A 349 24.45 3.69 35.77
CA MET A 349 24.65 2.74 36.87
C MET A 349 23.45 2.61 37.82
N SER A 350 22.30 3.21 37.51
CA SER A 350 21.08 3.15 38.32
C SER A 350 20.15 2.04 37.82
N PHE A 351 20.25 0.85 38.42
CA PHE A 351 19.46 -0.33 38.00
C PHE A 351 18.11 -0.45 38.73
N ASP A 352 17.92 0.30 39.81
CA ASP A 352 16.75 0.22 40.69
C ASP A 352 15.42 0.62 40.03
N SER A 353 15.46 1.43 38.96
CA SER A 353 14.29 1.81 38.14
C SER A 353 14.08 0.93 36.91
N ALA A 354 15.07 0.12 36.52
CA ALA A 354 15.06 -0.60 35.24
C ALA A 354 13.93 -1.64 35.16
N THR A 355 13.57 -2.25 36.29
CA THR A 355 12.44 -3.19 36.40
C THR A 355 11.07 -2.50 36.40
N LEU A 356 11.00 -1.22 36.79
CA LEU A 356 9.80 -0.39 36.69
C LEU A 356 9.64 0.24 35.30
N GLN A 357 10.74 0.37 34.56
CA GLN A 357 10.81 0.90 33.21
C GLN A 357 10.62 -0.17 32.13
N GLU A 358 10.44 -1.45 32.48
CA GLU A 358 10.07 -2.51 31.54
C GLU A 358 8.70 -2.16 30.94
N GLU A 359 8.70 -1.48 29.80
CA GLU A 359 7.50 -1.21 29.00
C GLU A 359 6.97 -2.56 28.51
N GLN A 360 5.98 -3.08 29.23
CA GLN A 360 5.24 -4.26 28.81
C GLN A 360 4.14 -3.80 27.86
N GLU A 361 4.48 -3.67 26.58
CA GLU A 361 3.47 -3.59 25.54
C GLU A 361 2.69 -4.91 25.52
N ARG A 362 1.50 -4.91 26.14
CA ARG A 362 0.51 -5.99 25.99
C ARG A 362 -0.28 -5.74 24.70
N GLU A 363 0.40 -5.69 23.56
CA GLU A 363 -0.24 -5.56 22.27
C GLU A 363 0.25 -6.64 21.29
N LEU A 364 -0.73 -7.30 20.68
CA LEU A 364 -0.53 -8.05 19.45
C LEU A 364 -0.29 -7.01 18.36
N SER A 365 0.97 -6.64 18.14
CA SER A 365 1.41 -5.88 16.97
C SER A 365 1.74 -6.90 15.88
N PRO A 366 0.80 -7.27 14.98
CA PRO A 366 1.17 -8.04 13.81
C PRO A 366 2.09 -7.18 12.95
N GLU A 367 3.40 -7.39 13.03
CA GLU A 367 4.32 -6.90 12.01
C GLU A 367 3.95 -7.60 10.68
N ILE A 368 3.17 -6.91 9.85
CA ILE A 368 2.83 -7.39 8.50
C ILE A 368 3.96 -6.95 7.56
N GLU A 369 5.02 -7.75 7.46
CA GLU A 369 5.99 -7.62 6.37
C GLU A 369 5.34 -8.07 5.04
N GLN A 370 4.91 -7.10 4.21
CA GLN A 370 4.43 -7.40 2.86
C GLN A 370 5.62 -7.54 1.89
N GLU A 371 6.14 -8.76 1.71
CA GLU A 371 7.08 -9.06 0.62
C GLU A 371 6.35 -9.17 -0.72
N ARG A 372 6.55 -8.18 -1.59
CA ARG A 372 5.98 -8.20 -2.95
C ARG A 372 6.83 -9.05 -3.89
N GLN A 373 6.39 -10.29 -4.13
CA GLN A 373 6.94 -11.12 -5.21
C GLN A 373 6.18 -10.87 -6.52
N ILE A 374 6.85 -10.28 -7.51
CA ILE A 374 6.28 -10.09 -8.84
C ILE A 374 6.41 -11.41 -9.60
N GLU A 375 5.35 -12.22 -9.59
CA GLU A 375 5.26 -13.41 -10.43
C GLU A 375 5.05 -12.99 -11.90
N ARG A 376 6.06 -13.21 -12.73
CA ARG A 376 5.94 -13.01 -14.17
C ARG A 376 5.42 -14.29 -14.82
N PRO A 377 4.64 -14.18 -15.92
CA PRO A 377 4.28 -15.36 -16.71
C PRO A 377 5.52 -16.15 -17.12
N ALA A 378 5.37 -17.47 -17.23
CA ALA A 378 6.45 -18.34 -17.69
C ALA A 378 7.00 -17.83 -19.05
N PRO A 379 8.33 -17.80 -19.24
CA PRO A 379 8.92 -17.38 -20.51
C PRO A 379 8.41 -18.25 -21.67
N MET A 380 7.94 -17.62 -22.75
CA MET A 380 7.49 -18.30 -23.97
C MET A 380 7.97 -17.57 -25.22
N ASP A 381 8.14 -18.32 -26.30
CA ASP A 381 8.51 -17.77 -27.60
C ASP A 381 7.34 -17.04 -28.25
N ALA A 382 7.60 -15.85 -28.78
CA ALA A 382 6.61 -15.08 -29.52
C ALA A 382 6.18 -15.78 -30.82
N GLU A 383 4.90 -15.67 -31.17
CA GLU A 383 4.38 -16.15 -32.44
C GLU A 383 4.78 -15.21 -33.60
N THR A 384 4.86 -15.74 -34.82
CA THR A 384 5.16 -14.93 -36.00
C THR A 384 3.90 -14.24 -36.52
N HIS A 385 3.88 -12.90 -36.46
CA HIS A 385 2.73 -12.12 -36.90
C HIS A 385 2.53 -12.11 -38.41
N ARG A 386 1.27 -12.18 -38.84
CA ARG A 386 0.87 -12.17 -40.27
C ARG A 386 -0.48 -11.49 -40.44
N VAL A 387 -0.60 -10.72 -41.51
CA VAL A 387 -1.87 -10.13 -41.92
C VAL A 387 -2.71 -11.17 -42.67
N ASP A 388 -3.95 -11.36 -42.24
CA ASP A 388 -4.88 -12.27 -42.92
C ASP A 388 -5.40 -11.66 -44.25
N PRO A 389 -5.34 -12.39 -45.38
CA PRO A 389 -5.86 -11.90 -46.67
C PRO A 389 -7.35 -11.51 -46.64
N ASP A 390 -8.16 -12.16 -45.80
CA ASP A 390 -9.58 -11.85 -45.66
C ASP A 390 -9.81 -10.53 -44.91
N LEU A 391 -8.92 -10.16 -43.99
CA LEU A 391 -8.90 -8.83 -43.37
C LEU A 391 -8.59 -7.75 -44.40
N VAL A 392 -7.61 -7.98 -45.27
CA VAL A 392 -7.30 -7.06 -46.39
C VAL A 392 -8.49 -6.91 -47.32
N ARG A 393 -9.17 -8.02 -47.67
CA ARG A 393 -10.38 -7.98 -48.50
C ARG A 393 -11.50 -7.19 -47.83
N LEU A 394 -11.73 -7.39 -46.54
CA LEU A 394 -12.73 -6.63 -45.77
C LEU A 394 -12.45 -5.13 -45.83
N ILE A 395 -11.19 -4.72 -45.63
CA ILE A 395 -10.78 -3.31 -45.67
C ILE A 395 -11.01 -2.70 -47.06
N ARG A 396 -10.68 -3.43 -48.13
CA ARG A 396 -10.75 -2.93 -49.51
C ARG A 396 -12.16 -2.95 -50.11
N THR A 397 -13.01 -3.88 -49.68
CA THR A 397 -14.31 -4.14 -50.33
C THR A 397 -15.51 -3.95 -49.40
N GLY A 398 -15.30 -3.92 -48.09
CA GLY A 398 -16.37 -3.89 -47.08
C GLY A 398 -17.13 -5.19 -46.89
N GLN A 399 -16.75 -6.26 -47.59
CA GLN A 399 -17.47 -7.54 -47.58
C GLN A 399 -16.77 -8.57 -46.68
N PHE A 400 -17.56 -9.18 -45.80
CA PHE A 400 -17.11 -10.33 -45.04
C PHE A 400 -16.98 -11.58 -45.94
N PRO A 401 -16.00 -12.47 -45.69
CA PRO A 401 -15.86 -13.75 -46.39
C PRO A 401 -17.13 -14.60 -46.33
N GLN A 402 -17.38 -15.40 -47.37
CA GLN A 402 -18.33 -16.51 -47.25
C GLN A 402 -17.69 -17.60 -46.37
N GLY A 403 -18.14 -17.68 -45.12
CA GLY A 403 -17.54 -18.51 -44.08
C GLY A 403 -16.51 -17.72 -43.28
N LEU A 404 -16.82 -17.43 -42.02
CA LEU A 404 -15.96 -16.67 -41.09
C LEU A 404 -14.73 -17.49 -40.62
N GLN A 405 -14.02 -18.18 -41.51
CA GLN A 405 -12.88 -19.02 -41.11
C GLN A 405 -11.70 -18.18 -40.58
N SER A 406 -11.47 -17.00 -41.15
CA SER A 406 -10.43 -16.05 -40.70
C SER A 406 -10.83 -15.19 -39.48
N PHE A 407 -12.12 -15.14 -39.14
CA PHE A 407 -12.65 -14.31 -38.07
C PHE A 407 -13.37 -15.17 -37.02
N MET A 408 -12.85 -15.22 -35.81
CA MET A 408 -13.44 -16.05 -34.76
C MET A 408 -14.39 -15.21 -33.91
N PRO A 409 -15.55 -15.75 -33.48
CA PRO A 409 -16.34 -15.12 -32.42
C PRO A 409 -15.51 -14.93 -31.16
N ALA A 410 -15.51 -13.72 -30.60
CA ALA A 410 -14.57 -13.30 -29.56
C ALA A 410 -14.61 -14.19 -28.31
N PHE A 411 -15.80 -14.54 -27.81
CA PHE A 411 -15.93 -15.42 -26.66
C PHE A 411 -15.45 -16.85 -26.96
N ARG A 412 -15.73 -17.39 -28.15
CA ARG A 412 -15.24 -18.72 -28.57
C ARG A 412 -13.73 -18.77 -28.74
N ALA A 413 -13.12 -17.63 -29.08
CA ALA A 413 -11.67 -17.54 -29.20
C ALA A 413 -10.95 -17.70 -27.85
N LEU A 414 -11.65 -17.54 -26.71
CA LEU A 414 -11.12 -17.78 -25.36
C LEU A 414 -11.04 -19.28 -25.01
N SER A 415 -11.23 -20.20 -25.95
CA SER A 415 -11.27 -21.65 -25.71
C SER A 415 -10.01 -22.23 -25.04
N SER A 416 -8.86 -21.54 -25.13
CA SER A 416 -7.62 -21.93 -24.42
C SER A 416 -7.40 -21.21 -23.07
N CYS A 417 -8.34 -20.38 -22.63
CA CYS A 417 -8.29 -19.73 -21.31
C CYS A 417 -8.94 -20.60 -20.24
N SER A 418 -8.51 -20.44 -18.98
CA SER A 418 -9.08 -21.22 -17.87
C SER A 418 -10.58 -20.96 -17.66
N ALA A 419 -11.06 -19.76 -18.02
CA ALA A 419 -12.49 -19.42 -17.99
C ALA A 419 -13.34 -20.34 -18.88
N ALA A 420 -12.81 -20.82 -20.01
CA ALA A 420 -13.55 -21.66 -20.96
C ALA A 420 -14.06 -22.98 -20.37
N ASN A 421 -13.44 -23.46 -19.28
CA ASN A 421 -13.86 -24.68 -18.59
C ASN A 421 -15.15 -24.51 -17.76
N LEU A 422 -15.65 -23.27 -17.62
CA LEU A 422 -16.78 -22.94 -16.74
C LEU A 422 -18.10 -22.79 -17.48
N MET A 423 -18.09 -22.74 -18.82
CA MET A 423 -19.29 -22.56 -19.62
C MET A 423 -19.07 -22.97 -21.07
N ASP A 424 -20.12 -23.47 -21.73
CA ASP A 424 -20.09 -23.67 -23.18
C ASP A 424 -20.09 -22.32 -23.92
N LEU A 425 -18.94 -21.99 -24.50
CA LEU A 425 -18.72 -20.76 -25.26
C LEU A 425 -19.59 -20.65 -26.52
N ALA A 426 -20.20 -21.76 -26.98
CA ALA A 426 -21.12 -21.73 -28.11
C ALA A 426 -22.40 -20.95 -27.82
N GLN A 427 -22.79 -20.82 -26.54
CA GLN A 427 -23.96 -20.07 -26.09
C GLN A 427 -23.78 -18.55 -26.20
N PHE A 428 -22.54 -18.06 -26.19
CA PHE A 428 -22.29 -16.62 -26.32
C PHE A 428 -22.60 -16.11 -27.74
N PRO A 429 -23.01 -14.85 -27.85
CA PRO A 429 -23.22 -14.19 -29.12
C PRO A 429 -21.97 -14.15 -30.01
N THR A 430 -22.18 -14.00 -31.32
CA THR A 430 -21.14 -14.19 -32.35
C THR A 430 -20.86 -12.96 -33.19
N GLU A 431 -21.45 -11.81 -32.86
CA GLU A 431 -21.30 -10.56 -33.61
C GLU A 431 -19.96 -9.86 -33.37
N LEU A 432 -19.38 -9.99 -32.18
CA LEU A 432 -18.02 -9.54 -31.91
C LEU A 432 -17.02 -10.58 -32.41
N LEU A 433 -16.16 -10.17 -33.34
CA LEU A 433 -15.18 -11.00 -33.99
C LEU A 433 -13.75 -10.60 -33.59
N VAL A 434 -12.83 -11.54 -33.65
CA VAL A 434 -11.39 -11.34 -33.45
C VAL A 434 -10.61 -11.97 -34.61
N THR A 435 -9.48 -11.39 -34.96
CA THR A 435 -8.55 -12.00 -35.93
C THR A 435 -7.73 -13.11 -35.26
N ALA A 436 -7.24 -14.03 -36.09
CA ALA A 436 -6.39 -15.10 -35.60
C ALA A 436 -5.00 -14.61 -35.15
N ASP A 437 -4.50 -13.50 -35.70
CA ASP A 437 -3.26 -12.86 -35.23
C ASP A 437 -3.45 -12.17 -33.88
N PHE A 438 -4.60 -11.52 -33.65
CA PHE A 438 -4.92 -10.94 -32.33
C PHE A 438 -4.85 -12.00 -31.23
N MET A 439 -5.44 -13.17 -31.47
CA MET A 439 -5.53 -14.23 -30.46
C MET A 439 -4.23 -15.05 -30.29
N ARG A 440 -3.39 -15.17 -31.33
CA ARG A 440 -2.17 -16.00 -31.29
C ARG A 440 -0.94 -15.13 -31.02
N THR A 441 -0.56 -15.05 -29.75
CA THR A 441 0.53 -14.18 -29.29
C THR A 441 1.86 -14.92 -29.10
N VAL A 442 1.79 -16.20 -28.74
CA VAL A 442 2.93 -17.04 -28.34
C VAL A 442 2.82 -18.42 -28.96
N LYS A 443 3.97 -19.04 -29.23
CA LYS A 443 4.03 -20.40 -29.76
C LYS A 443 3.61 -21.40 -28.70
N ARG A 444 2.84 -22.40 -29.09
CA ARG A 444 2.54 -23.55 -28.22
C ARG A 444 3.77 -24.43 -28.11
N THR A 445 4.19 -24.73 -26.88
CA THR A 445 5.34 -25.61 -26.63
C THR A 445 5.08 -27.01 -27.22
N PRO A 446 6.00 -27.56 -28.03
CA PRO A 446 5.86 -28.90 -28.58
C PRO A 446 5.73 -29.94 -27.46
N GLY A 447 4.70 -30.80 -27.53
CA GLY A 447 4.48 -31.90 -26.58
C GLY A 447 3.49 -31.62 -25.45
N ILE A 448 3.05 -30.36 -25.25
CA ILE A 448 1.93 -30.05 -24.35
C ILE A 448 0.63 -30.29 -25.10
N SER A 449 -0.27 -31.12 -24.55
CA SER A 449 -1.58 -31.36 -25.16
C SER A 449 -2.40 -30.06 -25.20
N SER A 450 -3.30 -29.92 -26.17
CA SER A 450 -4.15 -28.71 -26.27
C SER A 450 -5.02 -28.48 -25.02
N ALA A 451 -5.19 -29.49 -24.18
CA ALA A 451 -5.92 -29.41 -22.91
C ALA A 451 -5.07 -28.87 -21.73
N LEU A 452 -3.73 -28.92 -21.83
CA LEU A 452 -2.81 -28.45 -20.79
C LEU A 452 -2.30 -27.02 -21.04
N TYR A 453 -2.47 -26.50 -22.25
CA TYR A 453 -2.10 -25.13 -22.58
C TYR A 453 -3.14 -24.12 -22.09
N CYS A 454 -2.70 -23.16 -21.27
CA CYS A 454 -3.53 -22.07 -20.77
C CYS A 454 -3.01 -20.72 -21.29
N SER A 455 -3.87 -19.95 -21.98
CA SER A 455 -3.49 -18.67 -22.59
C SER A 455 -3.79 -17.44 -21.73
N ASP A 456 -4.19 -17.61 -20.46
CA ASP A 456 -4.63 -16.52 -19.58
C ASP A 456 -3.63 -15.35 -19.56
N SER A 457 -2.38 -15.63 -19.22
CA SER A 457 -1.33 -14.61 -19.06
C SER A 457 -0.81 -14.02 -20.37
N PHE A 458 -1.26 -14.52 -21.51
CA PHE A 458 -0.78 -14.12 -22.85
C PHE A 458 -1.87 -13.46 -23.70
N GLN A 459 -3.02 -13.14 -23.11
CA GLN A 459 -4.07 -12.38 -23.77
C GLN A 459 -3.64 -10.93 -24.01
N ARG A 460 -3.95 -10.40 -25.19
CA ARG A 460 -3.71 -8.98 -25.52
C ARG A 460 -4.80 -8.09 -24.93
N PRO A 461 -4.46 -6.83 -24.56
CA PRO A 461 -5.47 -5.80 -24.34
C PRO A 461 -6.21 -5.51 -25.64
N ILE A 462 -7.52 -5.27 -25.54
CA ILE A 462 -8.35 -4.87 -26.67
C ILE A 462 -8.16 -3.37 -26.86
N GLN A 463 -7.62 -2.97 -28.01
CA GLN A 463 -7.35 -1.56 -28.31
C GLN A 463 -7.83 -1.14 -29.70
N TRP A 464 -7.65 -2.00 -30.69
CA TRP A 464 -7.89 -1.69 -32.10
C TRP A 464 -9.13 -2.42 -32.58
N ILE A 465 -10.16 -1.65 -32.94
CA ILE A 465 -11.46 -2.18 -33.33
C ILE A 465 -11.80 -1.68 -34.73
N LEU A 466 -12.05 -2.60 -35.65
CA LEU A 466 -12.50 -2.30 -37.00
C LEU A 466 -14.01 -2.46 -37.08
N SER A 467 -14.69 -1.42 -37.57
CA SER A 467 -16.10 -1.49 -37.96
C SER A 467 -16.23 -1.42 -39.48
N ALA A 468 -17.15 -2.20 -40.04
CA ALA A 468 -17.43 -2.20 -41.47
C ALA A 468 -18.67 -1.34 -41.81
N ALA A 469 -18.94 -1.18 -43.10
CA ALA A 469 -20.13 -0.46 -43.55
C ALA A 469 -21.43 -1.13 -43.13
N ASP A 470 -21.40 -2.46 -43.09
CA ASP A 470 -22.41 -3.28 -42.45
C ASP A 470 -22.22 -3.27 -40.92
N PRO A 471 -23.17 -2.71 -40.14
CA PRO A 471 -23.04 -2.54 -38.70
C PRO A 471 -23.29 -3.84 -37.91
N ARG A 472 -23.33 -5.00 -38.57
CA ARG A 472 -23.60 -6.29 -37.94
C ARG A 472 -22.45 -6.81 -37.06
N HIS A 473 -21.20 -6.46 -37.36
CA HIS A 473 -20.03 -6.99 -36.68
C HIS A 473 -19.02 -5.90 -36.32
N LEU A 474 -18.30 -6.13 -35.21
CA LEU A 474 -17.06 -5.43 -34.88
C LEU A 474 -15.93 -6.46 -34.91
N VAL A 475 -14.76 -6.06 -35.42
CA VAL A 475 -13.59 -6.95 -35.49
C VAL A 475 -12.47 -6.37 -34.65
N VAL A 476 -12.04 -7.08 -33.62
CA VAL A 476 -10.82 -6.75 -32.87
C VAL A 476 -9.62 -7.27 -33.64
N VAL A 477 -8.68 -6.38 -33.93
CA VAL A 477 -7.46 -6.67 -34.71
C VAL A 477 -6.22 -6.52 -33.83
N SER A 478 -5.11 -7.15 -34.22
CA SER A 478 -3.87 -6.99 -33.47
C SER A 478 -3.22 -5.61 -33.71
N PRO A 479 -2.35 -5.15 -32.79
CA PRO A 479 -1.54 -3.96 -33.04
C PRO A 479 -0.68 -4.06 -34.30
N PHE A 480 -0.20 -5.27 -34.62
CA PHE A 480 0.57 -5.52 -35.84
C PHE A 480 -0.30 -5.34 -37.09
N GLU A 481 -1.47 -5.99 -37.14
CA GLU A 481 -2.40 -5.86 -38.27
C GLU A 481 -2.86 -4.41 -38.44
N ALA A 482 -3.16 -3.71 -37.34
CA ALA A 482 -3.55 -2.30 -37.37
C ALA A 482 -2.43 -1.40 -37.94
N ASN A 483 -1.17 -1.67 -37.59
CA ASN A 483 -0.02 -0.92 -38.09
C ASN A 483 0.22 -1.18 -39.59
N GLU A 484 0.28 -2.44 -40.00
CA GLU A 484 0.55 -2.81 -41.40
C GLU A 484 -0.54 -2.33 -42.35
N LEU A 485 -1.79 -2.31 -41.89
CA LEU A 485 -2.95 -1.93 -42.71
C LEU A 485 -3.38 -0.49 -42.54
N LEU A 486 -2.64 0.32 -41.76
CA LEU A 486 -3.03 1.69 -41.43
C LEU A 486 -3.31 2.56 -42.67
N LEU A 487 -2.45 2.45 -43.70
CA LEU A 487 -2.61 3.18 -44.96
C LEU A 487 -3.86 2.73 -45.73
N ASP A 488 -4.04 1.42 -45.89
CA ASP A 488 -5.18 0.83 -46.59
C ASP A 488 -6.52 1.20 -45.88
N ILE A 489 -6.51 1.20 -44.54
CA ILE A 489 -7.65 1.62 -43.71
C ILE A 489 -7.94 3.11 -43.91
N SER A 490 -6.91 3.96 -43.87
CA SER A 490 -7.06 5.41 -43.99
C SER A 490 -7.69 5.85 -45.33
N GLN A 491 -7.46 5.07 -46.38
CA GLN A 491 -8.00 5.29 -47.73
C GLN A 491 -9.32 4.55 -47.98
N SER A 492 -9.72 3.65 -47.07
CA SER A 492 -10.92 2.84 -47.26
C SER A 492 -12.19 3.67 -47.09
N LYS A 493 -13.14 3.45 -48.00
CA LYS A 493 -14.52 3.98 -47.90
C LYS A 493 -15.48 3.03 -47.20
N TRP A 494 -14.98 1.88 -46.73
CA TRP A 494 -15.81 0.77 -46.26
C TRP A 494 -15.67 0.51 -44.77
N VAL A 495 -14.48 0.74 -44.22
CA VAL A 495 -14.18 0.41 -42.81
C VAL A 495 -13.73 1.64 -42.04
N THR A 496 -13.91 1.59 -40.73
CA THR A 496 -13.41 2.60 -39.79
C THR A 496 -12.64 1.87 -38.69
N LEU A 497 -11.40 2.30 -38.42
CA LEU A 497 -10.61 1.82 -37.29
C LEU A 497 -10.82 2.75 -36.11
N HIS A 498 -11.09 2.17 -34.95
CA HIS A 498 -11.38 2.84 -33.69
C HIS A 498 -10.33 2.49 -32.64
N ILE A 499 -9.91 3.49 -31.88
CA ILE A 499 -9.14 3.29 -30.64
C ILE A 499 -10.13 3.11 -29.48
N TYR A 500 -9.89 2.10 -28.66
CA TYR A 500 -10.72 1.74 -27.53
C TYR A 500 -9.89 1.32 -26.32
N SER A 501 -10.45 1.49 -25.12
CA SER A 501 -9.94 0.89 -23.90
C SER A 501 -11.12 0.62 -22.96
N PRO A 502 -11.17 -0.51 -22.25
CA PRO A 502 -12.22 -0.78 -21.27
C PRO A 502 -12.16 0.21 -20.11
N ARG A 503 -13.32 0.61 -19.59
CA ARG A 503 -13.39 1.50 -18.41
C ARG A 503 -13.05 0.73 -17.13
N LEU A 504 -11.76 0.73 -16.77
CA LEU A 504 -11.22 0.07 -15.58
C LEU A 504 -11.29 0.93 -14.31
N ASN A 505 -11.39 2.25 -14.47
CA ASN A 505 -11.51 3.21 -13.39
C ASN A 505 -12.70 4.15 -13.67
N ILE A 506 -13.43 4.49 -12.62
CA ILE A 506 -14.63 5.32 -12.67
C ILE A 506 -14.34 6.76 -13.11
N GLY A 507 -13.16 7.30 -12.80
CA GLY A 507 -12.71 8.63 -13.23
C GLY A 507 -12.34 8.72 -14.71
N CYS A 508 -12.19 7.58 -15.40
CA CYS A 508 -11.96 7.57 -16.84
C CYS A 508 -13.27 7.76 -17.61
N HIS A 509 -13.22 8.55 -18.68
CA HIS A 509 -14.32 8.70 -19.62
C HIS A 509 -14.62 7.36 -20.33
N PRO A 510 -15.89 7.00 -20.53
CA PRO A 510 -16.26 5.79 -21.27
C PRO A 510 -15.90 5.92 -22.75
N LEU A 511 -15.23 4.91 -23.31
CA LEU A 511 -14.77 4.87 -24.71
C LEU A 511 -15.56 3.89 -25.58
N ASP A 512 -16.63 3.33 -25.04
CA ASP A 512 -17.49 2.32 -25.66
C ASP A 512 -18.41 2.91 -26.75
N ALA A 513 -18.40 4.23 -26.95
CA ALA A 513 -18.97 4.90 -28.11
C ALA A 513 -18.09 4.79 -29.38
N LEU A 514 -16.82 4.41 -29.21
CA LEU A 514 -15.82 4.24 -30.28
C LEU A 514 -15.58 5.51 -31.11
N ASP A 515 -15.59 6.66 -30.45
CA ASP A 515 -15.47 7.99 -31.05
C ASP A 515 -14.23 8.79 -30.61
N LEU A 516 -13.39 8.22 -29.72
CA LEU A 516 -12.14 8.85 -29.26
C LEU A 516 -11.20 9.19 -30.43
N TYR A 517 -10.96 8.22 -31.30
CA TYR A 517 -10.17 8.39 -32.51
C TYR A 517 -10.63 7.39 -33.56
N ALA A 518 -11.05 7.89 -34.72
CA ALA A 518 -11.59 7.11 -35.82
C ALA A 518 -10.83 7.44 -37.12
N LEU A 519 -10.33 6.40 -37.81
CA LEU A 519 -9.59 6.52 -39.06
C LEU A 519 -10.26 5.73 -40.18
N GLY A 520 -10.29 6.27 -41.40
CA GLY A 520 -10.86 5.63 -42.59
C GLY A 520 -12.20 6.24 -42.99
N ARG A 521 -13.21 5.40 -43.23
CA ARG A 521 -14.55 5.84 -43.64
C ARG A 521 -15.12 6.85 -42.63
N GLN A 522 -15.49 8.03 -43.14
CA GLN A 522 -16.27 9.03 -42.41
C GLN A 522 -17.63 8.43 -42.02
N ARG A 523 -17.87 8.22 -40.72
CA ARG A 523 -19.09 7.57 -40.24
C ARG A 523 -20.26 8.56 -40.32
N THR A 524 -21.23 8.32 -41.20
CA THR A 524 -22.47 9.11 -41.31
C THR A 524 -23.70 8.45 -40.66
N LEU A 525 -23.55 7.40 -39.85
CA LEU A 525 -24.70 6.63 -39.32
C LEU A 525 -24.58 6.32 -37.83
N GLY A 526 -25.75 6.14 -37.19
CA GLY A 526 -26.04 6.18 -35.75
C GLY A 526 -25.37 5.11 -34.86
N PRO A 527 -25.82 4.98 -33.59
CA PRO A 527 -25.13 4.20 -32.57
C PRO A 527 -25.03 2.72 -32.95
N PHE A 528 -23.91 2.07 -32.59
CA PHE A 528 -23.77 0.62 -32.71
C PHE A 528 -24.87 -0.11 -31.92
N ARG A 529 -25.22 -1.33 -32.34
CA ARG A 529 -26.17 -2.17 -31.60
C ARG A 529 -25.69 -2.32 -30.16
N ARG A 530 -26.55 -2.04 -29.18
CA ARG A 530 -26.19 -2.09 -27.76
C ARG A 530 -25.64 -3.46 -27.33
N SER A 531 -26.25 -4.55 -27.80
CA SER A 531 -25.72 -5.92 -27.58
C SER A 531 -24.25 -6.07 -27.98
N LEU A 532 -23.83 -5.47 -29.10
CA LEU A 532 -22.46 -5.58 -29.62
C LEU A 532 -21.46 -4.78 -28.77
N ILE A 533 -21.87 -3.64 -28.22
CA ILE A 533 -21.07 -2.87 -27.27
C ILE A 533 -20.97 -3.59 -25.93
N VAL A 534 -22.05 -4.22 -25.44
CA VAL A 534 -22.00 -5.06 -24.23
C VAL A 534 -21.03 -6.24 -24.41
N GLN A 535 -21.05 -6.90 -25.57
CA GLN A 535 -20.08 -7.95 -25.91
C GLN A 535 -18.64 -7.42 -25.85
N LEU A 536 -18.39 -6.26 -26.48
CA LEU A 536 -17.07 -5.62 -26.49
C LEU A 536 -16.59 -5.29 -25.07
N ASN A 537 -17.43 -4.63 -24.28
CA ASN A 537 -17.12 -4.18 -22.93
C ASN A 537 -16.78 -5.37 -22.03
N LEU A 538 -17.59 -6.45 -22.08
CA LEU A 538 -17.34 -7.67 -21.31
C LEU A 538 -16.08 -8.41 -21.78
N PHE A 539 -15.92 -8.61 -23.09
CA PHE A 539 -14.75 -9.29 -23.65
C PHE A 539 -13.45 -8.55 -23.32
N ALA A 540 -13.49 -7.20 -23.32
CA ALA A 540 -12.35 -6.35 -23.01
C ALA A 540 -12.01 -6.27 -21.52
N GLY A 541 -12.94 -6.61 -20.65
CA GLY A 541 -12.74 -6.58 -19.20
C GLY A 541 -13.14 -5.26 -18.53
N GLN A 542 -14.13 -4.55 -19.07
CA GLN A 542 -14.66 -3.33 -18.47
C GLN A 542 -15.26 -3.59 -17.09
N LEU A 543 -14.96 -2.70 -16.11
CA LEU A 543 -15.44 -2.85 -14.74
C LEU A 543 -16.50 -1.83 -14.33
N TYR A 544 -16.51 -0.65 -14.96
CA TYR A 544 -17.47 0.41 -14.68
C TYR A 544 -18.36 0.67 -15.88
N LEU A 545 -19.66 0.78 -15.62
CA LEU A 545 -20.71 1.07 -16.60
C LEU A 545 -21.01 2.57 -16.61
N ARG A 546 -21.51 3.10 -17.72
CA ARG A 546 -21.78 4.55 -17.89
C ARG A 546 -23.00 5.03 -17.13
N SER A 547 -24.01 4.18 -17.01
CA SER A 547 -25.33 4.56 -16.47
C SER A 547 -26.11 3.35 -15.96
N PHE A 548 -27.09 3.60 -15.12
CA PHE A 548 -28.05 2.59 -14.65
C PHE A 548 -28.74 1.87 -15.83
N ASP A 549 -29.08 2.58 -16.90
CA ASP A 549 -29.69 1.95 -18.08
C ASP A 549 -28.76 0.94 -18.76
N GLU A 550 -27.43 1.15 -18.71
CA GLU A 550 -26.46 0.20 -19.26
C GLU A 550 -26.31 -1.03 -18.35
N TYR A 551 -26.44 -0.84 -17.03
CA TYR A 551 -26.55 -1.94 -16.07
C TYR A 551 -27.77 -2.80 -16.34
N VAL A 552 -28.94 -2.19 -16.54
CA VAL A 552 -30.17 -2.90 -16.92
C VAL A 552 -29.98 -3.65 -18.24
N GLU A 553 -29.42 -2.98 -19.26
CA GLU A 553 -29.11 -3.62 -20.54
C GLU A 553 -28.20 -4.83 -20.37
N LEU A 554 -27.11 -4.70 -19.60
CA LEU A 554 -26.18 -5.78 -19.33
C LEU A 554 -26.88 -6.99 -18.69
N CYS A 555 -27.66 -6.75 -17.64
CA CYS A 555 -28.41 -7.79 -16.93
C CYS A 555 -29.44 -8.47 -17.83
N ASP A 556 -30.19 -7.70 -18.63
CA ASP A 556 -31.15 -8.24 -19.60
C ASP A 556 -30.49 -9.15 -20.65
N HIS A 557 -29.28 -8.82 -21.12
CA HIS A 557 -28.57 -9.65 -22.10
C HIS A 557 -28.07 -10.96 -21.46
N LEU A 558 -27.52 -10.88 -20.25
CA LEU A 558 -26.96 -12.03 -19.52
C LEU A 558 -28.03 -12.91 -18.84
N GLY A 559 -29.26 -12.41 -18.66
CA GLY A 559 -30.29 -13.09 -17.87
C GLY A 559 -30.09 -12.97 -16.36
N LEU A 560 -29.48 -11.88 -15.91
CA LEU A 560 -29.24 -11.59 -14.49
C LEU A 560 -30.34 -10.69 -13.93
N ASN A 561 -30.59 -10.82 -12.63
CA ASN A 561 -31.55 -10.01 -11.93
C ASN A 561 -31.02 -8.59 -11.68
N TRP A 562 -31.88 -7.61 -11.91
CA TRP A 562 -31.64 -6.19 -11.61
C TRP A 562 -32.80 -5.52 -10.87
N LYS A 563 -33.91 -6.24 -10.62
CA LYS A 563 -35.13 -5.73 -9.98
C LYS A 563 -35.78 -6.79 -9.09
N ALA A 564 -36.94 -6.48 -8.49
CA ALA A 564 -37.73 -7.50 -7.81
C ALA A 564 -38.23 -8.55 -8.82
N THR A 565 -38.14 -9.83 -8.46
CA THR A 565 -38.52 -10.99 -9.30
C THR A 565 -40.00 -10.99 -9.66
N GLY A 566 -40.33 -11.39 -10.89
CA GLY A 566 -41.71 -11.62 -11.32
C GLY A 566 -42.31 -12.92 -10.79
N ASP A 567 -43.63 -13.07 -10.88
CA ASP A 567 -44.33 -14.30 -10.47
C ASP A 567 -43.84 -15.51 -11.29
N GLY A 568 -43.27 -16.51 -10.61
CA GLY A 568 -42.79 -17.76 -11.21
C GLY A 568 -41.30 -17.80 -11.58
N GLU A 569 -40.56 -16.72 -11.36
CA GLU A 569 -39.11 -16.66 -11.56
C GLU A 569 -38.35 -16.97 -10.26
N VAL A 570 -37.28 -17.76 -10.35
CA VAL A 570 -36.37 -18.03 -9.22
C VAL A 570 -35.00 -17.46 -9.53
N VAL A 571 -34.47 -16.62 -8.65
CA VAL A 571 -33.13 -16.03 -8.76
C VAL A 571 -32.14 -16.87 -7.94
N ARG A 572 -31.06 -17.30 -8.61
CA ARG A 572 -29.96 -18.02 -7.97
C ARG A 572 -29.08 -17.05 -7.15
N ALA A 573 -28.21 -17.60 -6.30
CA ALA A 573 -27.32 -16.81 -5.44
C ALA A 573 -26.36 -15.89 -6.22
N ASP A 574 -26.06 -16.22 -7.47
CA ASP A 574 -25.24 -15.42 -8.39
C ASP A 574 -26.07 -14.41 -9.20
N GLY A 575 -27.37 -14.27 -8.93
CA GLY A 575 -28.27 -13.35 -9.61
C GLY A 575 -28.90 -13.90 -10.90
N PHE A 576 -28.58 -15.12 -11.35
CA PHE A 576 -29.13 -15.68 -12.59
C PHE A 576 -30.61 -16.09 -12.44
N ILE A 577 -31.45 -15.70 -13.41
CA ILE A 577 -32.90 -15.95 -13.40
C ILE A 577 -33.22 -17.31 -14.03
N VAL A 578 -34.07 -18.09 -13.36
CA VAL A 578 -34.60 -19.38 -13.83
C VAL A 578 -36.13 -19.31 -13.92
N PRO A 579 -36.76 -19.68 -15.07
CA PRO A 579 -36.14 -20.14 -16.32
C PRO A 579 -35.30 -19.05 -17.00
N ALA A 580 -34.39 -19.45 -17.89
CA ALA A 580 -33.49 -18.50 -18.56
C ALA A 580 -34.27 -17.52 -19.45
N VAL A 581 -34.16 -16.22 -19.14
CA VAL A 581 -34.88 -15.12 -19.84
C VAL A 581 -33.95 -14.15 -20.56
N GLY A 582 -32.63 -14.36 -20.51
CA GLY A 582 -31.64 -13.44 -21.08
C GLY A 582 -31.74 -13.32 -22.61
N LYS A 583 -31.53 -12.11 -23.14
CA LYS A 583 -31.60 -11.84 -24.60
C LYS A 583 -30.55 -12.61 -25.41
N TRP A 584 -29.43 -13.02 -24.80
CA TRP A 584 -28.43 -13.86 -25.45
C TRP A 584 -28.79 -15.35 -25.47
N GLY A 585 -29.88 -15.76 -24.81
CA GLY A 585 -30.32 -17.15 -24.81
C GLY A 585 -29.38 -18.10 -24.06
N LEU A 586 -28.63 -17.60 -23.09
CA LEU A 586 -27.75 -18.40 -22.22
C LEU A 586 -28.61 -19.34 -21.38
N MET A 587 -28.35 -20.64 -21.46
CA MET A 587 -29.08 -21.66 -20.71
C MET A 587 -28.54 -21.86 -19.29
N GLU A 588 -27.31 -21.41 -19.05
CA GLU A 588 -26.61 -21.49 -17.78
C GLU A 588 -26.07 -20.12 -17.36
N SER A 589 -25.71 -19.97 -16.09
CA SER A 589 -25.21 -18.70 -15.56
C SER A 589 -23.81 -18.36 -16.09
N PRO A 590 -23.61 -17.18 -16.71
CA PRO A 590 -22.29 -16.75 -17.18
C PRO A 590 -21.41 -16.18 -16.06
N VAL A 591 -21.91 -16.06 -14.82
CA VAL A 591 -21.26 -15.29 -13.74
C VAL A 591 -19.87 -15.83 -13.40
N ASN A 592 -19.74 -17.15 -13.24
CA ASN A 592 -18.44 -17.75 -12.91
C ASN A 592 -17.43 -17.61 -14.06
N PHE A 593 -17.88 -17.76 -15.30
CA PHE A 593 -17.07 -17.51 -16.49
C PHE A 593 -16.55 -16.07 -16.51
N LEU A 594 -17.45 -15.10 -16.36
CA LEU A 594 -17.11 -13.68 -16.38
C LEU A 594 -16.20 -13.30 -15.21
N ARG A 595 -16.44 -13.84 -14.02
CA ARG A 595 -15.57 -13.60 -12.86
C ARG A 595 -14.13 -14.02 -13.14
N VAL A 596 -13.91 -15.22 -13.67
CA VAL A 596 -12.55 -15.69 -14.02
C VAL A 596 -11.96 -14.90 -15.19
N LEU A 597 -12.77 -14.54 -16.19
CA LEU A 597 -12.34 -13.67 -17.29
C LEU A 597 -11.83 -12.32 -16.77
N LEU A 598 -12.57 -11.67 -15.87
CA LEU A 598 -12.23 -10.34 -15.36
C LEU A 598 -11.06 -10.38 -14.37
N THR A 599 -11.10 -11.26 -13.38
CA THR A 599 -10.09 -11.27 -12.31
C THR A 599 -8.80 -11.92 -12.78
N LYS A 600 -8.86 -13.11 -13.41
CA LYS A 600 -7.67 -13.89 -13.73
C LYS A 600 -7.12 -13.59 -15.12
N VAL A 601 -7.96 -13.60 -16.15
CA VAL A 601 -7.51 -13.49 -17.55
C VAL A 601 -7.18 -12.03 -17.93
N ARG A 602 -7.99 -11.06 -17.49
CA ARG A 602 -7.79 -9.65 -17.83
C ARG A 602 -6.96 -8.88 -16.80
N ARG A 603 -6.94 -9.30 -15.54
CA ARG A 603 -6.34 -8.53 -14.43
C ARG A 603 -5.45 -9.33 -13.47
N ASN A 604 -4.99 -10.54 -13.85
CA ASN A 604 -4.01 -11.32 -13.09
C ASN A 604 -4.26 -11.39 -11.55
N CYS A 605 -5.48 -11.76 -11.15
CA CYS A 605 -5.94 -11.95 -9.77
C CYS A 605 -6.14 -10.67 -8.94
N GLU A 606 -6.36 -9.51 -9.56
CA GLU A 606 -6.79 -8.31 -8.83
C GLU A 606 -8.26 -8.40 -8.36
N GLY A 607 -8.54 -7.88 -7.17
CA GLY A 607 -9.88 -7.80 -6.60
C GLY A 607 -10.75 -6.79 -7.36
N ILE A 608 -11.92 -7.22 -7.83
CA ILE A 608 -12.88 -6.36 -8.55
C ILE A 608 -14.14 -6.03 -7.74
N GLU A 609 -14.23 -6.52 -6.50
CA GLU A 609 -15.43 -6.51 -5.65
C GLU A 609 -16.07 -5.12 -5.48
N LYS A 610 -15.24 -4.07 -5.41
CA LYS A 610 -15.70 -2.67 -5.23
C LYS A 610 -16.20 -2.01 -6.53
N THR A 611 -16.11 -2.67 -7.68
CA THR A 611 -16.52 -2.14 -8.99
C THR A 611 -17.96 -2.48 -9.33
N HIS A 612 -18.54 -1.85 -10.36
CA HIS A 612 -19.92 -2.18 -10.78
C HIS A 612 -20.02 -3.64 -11.21
N LEU A 613 -19.14 -4.10 -12.11
CA LEU A 613 -19.16 -5.50 -12.54
C LEU A 613 -18.83 -6.46 -11.40
N GLY A 614 -17.96 -6.08 -10.46
CA GLY A 614 -17.69 -6.90 -9.28
C GLY A 614 -18.95 -7.13 -8.43
N LYS A 615 -19.65 -6.06 -8.08
CA LYS A 615 -20.94 -6.11 -7.36
C LYS A 615 -21.97 -6.95 -8.13
N VAL A 616 -22.10 -6.76 -9.44
CA VAL A 616 -23.05 -7.53 -10.27
C VAL A 616 -22.71 -9.03 -10.27
N LEU A 617 -21.42 -9.39 -10.37
CA LEU A 617 -20.97 -10.78 -10.40
C LEU A 617 -20.96 -11.46 -9.02
N THR A 618 -21.15 -10.72 -7.92
CA THR A 618 -21.43 -11.28 -6.59
C THR A 618 -22.93 -11.36 -6.28
N GLY A 619 -23.79 -11.03 -7.24
CA GLY A 619 -25.25 -11.04 -7.08
C GLY A 619 -25.81 -9.81 -6.38
N MET A 620 -25.01 -8.76 -6.16
CA MET A 620 -25.51 -7.50 -5.64
C MET A 620 -26.27 -6.71 -6.71
N LEU A 621 -27.37 -6.08 -6.30
CA LEU A 621 -28.12 -5.16 -7.14
C LEU A 621 -27.48 -3.78 -7.05
N LEU A 622 -27.35 -3.10 -8.20
CA LEU A 622 -26.96 -1.71 -8.25
C LEU A 622 -28.21 -0.83 -8.25
N GLU A 623 -28.15 0.32 -7.60
CA GLU A 623 -29.20 1.33 -7.59
C GLU A 623 -28.83 2.50 -8.50
N ARG A 624 -29.79 3.41 -8.76
CA ARG A 624 -29.50 4.62 -9.57
C ARG A 624 -28.40 5.47 -8.96
N ASN A 625 -28.36 5.56 -7.63
CA ASN A 625 -27.37 6.32 -6.88
C ASN A 625 -25.93 5.81 -7.08
N ASP A 626 -25.73 4.52 -7.42
CA ASP A 626 -24.40 4.00 -7.77
C ASP A 626 -23.82 4.65 -9.05
N PHE A 627 -24.67 5.33 -9.83
CA PHE A 627 -24.34 6.02 -11.08
C PHE A 627 -24.49 7.54 -11.00
N GLU A 628 -25.03 8.06 -9.90
CA GLU A 628 -25.12 9.49 -9.62
C GLU A 628 -23.77 9.96 -9.08
N TYR A 629 -22.81 10.08 -10.00
CA TYR A 629 -21.65 10.93 -9.75
C TYR A 629 -22.15 12.35 -9.88
N ASP A 630 -21.95 13.18 -8.86
CA ASP A 630 -22.28 14.60 -8.90
C ASP A 630 -21.74 15.19 -10.20
N ARG A 631 -22.65 15.43 -11.16
CA ARG A 631 -22.37 16.08 -12.44
C ARG A 631 -22.22 17.58 -12.23
N GLY A 632 -21.48 17.96 -11.20
CA GLY A 632 -21.01 19.31 -10.96
C GLY A 632 -19.59 19.41 -11.48
N GLN A 633 -19.40 20.23 -12.53
CA GLN A 633 -18.13 20.72 -13.08
C GLN A 633 -17.50 19.86 -14.19
N VAL A 634 -17.98 20.13 -15.42
CA VAL A 634 -17.11 20.29 -16.60
C VAL A 634 -16.65 21.74 -16.63
#